data_AF-A0A925MW86-F1
#
_entry.id   AF-A0A925MW86-F1
#
_cell.length_a   1.000
_cell.length_b   1.000
_cell.length_c   1.000
_cell.angle_alpha   90.00
_cell.angle_beta   90.00
_cell.angle_gamma   90.00
#
_symmetry.space_group_name_H-M   'P 1'
#
loop_
_entity.id
_entity.type
_entity.pdbx_description
1 polymer ?
#
loop_
_entity_poly.entity_id
_entity_poly.type
_entity_poly.pdbx_seq_one_letter_code
_entity_poly.pdbx_strand_id
1 'polypeptide(L)' 'APARAEIGAGRRDEAADDLLAIIAAERDWNEGAARDKLLKLFEATGLEDPWVAATRRRLSAILFG' A
#
# COMPACT_ATOMS: atom_id res chain seq x y z
N ALA A 1 7.08 12.21 21.19
CA ALA A 1 6.89 13.35 20.27
C ALA A 1 6.01 12.91 19.11
N PRO A 2 4.83 13.53 18.90
CA PRO A 2 3.86 13.12 17.88
C PRO A 2 4.38 13.23 16.43
N ALA A 3 5.36 14.09 16.16
CA ALA A 3 5.89 14.32 14.81
C ALA A 3 6.44 13.06 14.10
N ARG A 4 7.02 12.09 14.82
CA ARG A 4 7.60 10.90 14.18
C ARG A 4 6.53 9.93 13.66
N ALA A 5 5.38 9.86 14.33
CA ALA A 5 4.26 9.01 13.92
C ALA A 5 3.56 9.59 12.69
N GLU A 6 3.30 10.91 12.68
CA GLU A 6 2.68 11.60 11.53
C GLU A 6 3.55 11.55 10.28
N ILE A 7 4.88 11.75 10.41
CA ILE A 7 5.79 11.63 9.27
C ILE A 7 5.85 10.17 8.78
N GLY A 8 5.72 9.18 9.69
CA GLY A 8 5.59 7.77 9.33
C GLY A 8 4.30 7.48 8.54
N ALA A 9 3.18 8.05 8.99
CA ALA A 9 1.88 7.92 8.34
C ALA A 9 1.89 8.53 6.92
N GLY A 10 2.35 9.78 6.78
CA GLY A 10 2.40 10.44 5.47
C GLY A 10 3.27 9.70 4.45
N ARG A 11 4.39 9.10 4.89
CA ARG A 11 5.25 8.31 4.00
C ARG A 11 4.63 6.99 3.54
N ARG A 12 3.86 6.32 4.41
CA ARG A 12 3.19 5.06 4.01
C ARG A 12 2.01 5.33 3.09
N ASP A 13 1.29 6.43 3.30
CA ASP A 13 0.20 6.86 2.40
C ASP A 13 0.71 7.11 0.98
N GLU A 14 1.72 7.96 0.83
CA GLU A 14 2.32 8.28 -0.48
C GLU A 14 2.88 7.02 -1.17
N ALA A 15 3.61 6.18 -0.44
CA ALA A 15 4.13 4.92 -0.99
C ALA A 15 3.02 3.96 -1.44
N ALA A 16 1.91 3.87 -0.69
CA ALA A 16 0.79 3.04 -1.08
C ALA A 16 0.07 3.59 -2.31
N ASP A 17 -0.11 4.90 -2.41
CA ASP A 17 -0.73 5.56 -3.55
C ASP A 17 0.06 5.29 -4.84
N ASP A 18 1.38 5.46 -4.82
CA ASP A 18 2.25 5.18 -5.97
C ASP A 18 2.17 3.71 -6.41
N LEU A 19 2.25 2.78 -5.46
CA LEU A 19 2.20 1.34 -5.77
C LEU A 19 0.83 0.93 -6.32
N LEU A 20 -0.26 1.46 -5.74
CA LEU A 20 -1.61 1.23 -6.25
C LEU A 20 -1.81 1.82 -7.64
N ALA A 21 -1.25 2.99 -7.92
CA ALA A 21 -1.29 3.60 -9.25
C ALA A 21 -0.57 2.74 -10.30
N ILE A 22 0.60 2.18 -9.98
CA ILE A 22 1.31 1.24 -10.86
C ILE A 22 0.44 -0.01 -11.11
N ILE A 23 -0.11 -0.63 -10.06
CA ILE A 23 -0.93 -1.84 -10.18
C ILE A 23 -2.20 -1.58 -10.99
N ALA A 24 -2.81 -0.40 -10.84
CA ALA A 24 -3.99 0.00 -11.61
C ALA A 24 -3.68 0.23 -13.10
N ALA A 25 -2.49 0.75 -13.42
CA ALA A 25 -2.04 0.93 -14.79
C ALA A 25 -1.64 -0.39 -15.46
N GLU A 26 -0.88 -1.23 -14.75
CA GLU A 26 -0.40 -2.52 -15.25
C GLU A 26 -0.22 -3.50 -14.07
N ARG A 27 -1.13 -4.47 -13.97
CA ARG A 27 -1.21 -5.39 -12.82
C ARG A 27 0.05 -6.24 -12.60
N ASP A 28 0.67 -6.64 -13.71
CA ASP A 28 1.84 -7.53 -13.72
C ASP A 28 3.14 -6.76 -14.00
N TRP A 29 3.12 -5.43 -13.85
CA TRP A 29 4.31 -4.58 -14.04
C TRP A 29 5.51 -5.16 -13.29
N ASN A 30 6.60 -5.38 -14.01
CA ASN A 30 7.83 -5.96 -13.48
C ASN A 30 7.58 -7.24 -12.65
N GLU A 31 6.87 -8.20 -13.25
CA GLU A 31 6.54 -9.51 -12.63
C GLU A 31 5.75 -9.38 -11.32
N GLY A 32 4.94 -8.31 -11.19
CA GLY A 32 4.14 -8.05 -9.99
C GLY A 32 4.90 -7.34 -8.86
N ALA A 33 6.08 -6.78 -9.13
CA ALA A 33 6.92 -6.14 -8.11
C ALA A 33 6.22 -5.02 -7.31
N ALA A 34 5.27 -4.30 -7.93
CA ALA A 34 4.51 -3.26 -7.23
C ALA A 34 3.60 -3.85 -6.15
N ARG A 35 2.90 -4.95 -6.48
CA ARG A 35 2.05 -5.69 -5.53
C ARG A 35 2.88 -6.26 -4.39
N ASP A 36 4.03 -6.86 -4.68
CA ASP A 36 4.91 -7.43 -3.67
C ASP A 36 5.47 -6.38 -2.71
N LYS A 37 5.86 -5.21 -3.22
CA LYS A 37 6.28 -4.08 -2.36
C LYS A 37 5.15 -3.61 -1.46
N LEU A 38 3.92 -3.55 -1.97
CA LEU A 38 2.76 -3.13 -1.17
C LEU A 38 2.45 -4.15 -0.06
N LEU A 39 2.55 -5.44 -0.35
CA LEU A 39 2.38 -6.50 0.66
C LEU A 39 3.46 -6.44 1.74
N LYS A 40 4.72 -6.19 1.38
CA LYS A 40 5.81 -5.98 2.36
C LYS A 40 5.55 -4.77 3.25
N LEU A 41 4.97 -3.70 2.72
CA LEU A 41 4.56 -2.53 3.52
C LEU A 41 3.45 -2.89 4.52
N PHE A 42 2.52 -3.77 4.14
CA PHE A 42 1.50 -4.28 5.06
C PHE A 42 2.11 -5.11 6.18
N GLU A 43 3.04 -6.01 5.86
CA GLU A 43 3.75 -6.82 6.86
C GLU A 43 4.55 -5.95 7.83
N ALA A 44 5.28 -4.95 7.32
CA ALA A 44 6.07 -4.03 8.14
C ALA A 44 5.22 -3.13 9.05
N THR A 45 3.99 -2.81 8.63
CA THR A 45 3.03 -2.00 9.40
C THR A 45 2.26 -2.85 10.42
N GLY A 46 1.92 -4.09 10.05
CA GLY A 46 1.07 -5.00 10.81
C GLY A 46 -0.31 -5.16 10.17
N LEU A 47 -0.75 -6.41 10.00
CA LEU A 47 -1.99 -6.74 9.27
C LEU A 47 -3.28 -6.27 9.95
N GLU A 48 -3.23 -6.05 11.27
CA GLU A 48 -4.34 -5.54 12.09
C GLU A 48 -4.41 -4.00 12.10
N ASP A 49 -3.44 -3.29 11.50
CA ASP A 49 -3.47 -1.82 11.44
C ASP A 49 -4.66 -1.36 10.56
N PRO A 50 -5.50 -0.43 11.05
CA PRO A 50 -6.63 0.11 10.28
C PRO A 50 -6.23 0.70 8.92
N TRP A 51 -5.03 1.26 8.81
CA TRP A 51 -4.45 1.75 7.56
C TRP A 51 -4.24 0.60 6.56
N VAL A 52 -3.68 -0.54 7.00
CA VAL A 52 -3.52 -1.74 6.15
C VAL A 52 -4.89 -2.24 5.68
N ALA A 53 -5.89 -2.28 6.57
CA ALA A 53 -7.25 -2.67 6.20
C ALA A 53 -7.85 -1.73 5.13
N ALA A 54 -7.64 -0.42 5.24
CA ALA A 54 -8.08 0.54 4.24
C ALA A 54 -7.38 0.35 2.89
N THR A 55 -6.06 0.21 2.88
CA THR A 55 -5.27 0.04 1.65
C THR A 55 -5.54 -1.30 0.95
N ARG A 56 -5.78 -2.39 1.71
CA ARG A 56 -6.20 -3.69 1.16
C ARG A 56 -7.54 -3.61 0.41
N ARG A 57 -8.50 -2.81 0.92
CA ARG A 57 -9.78 -2.59 0.23
C ARG A 57 -9.57 -1.88 -1.11
N ARG A 58 -8.70 -0.88 -1.16
CA ARG A 58 -8.32 -0.17 -2.40
C ARG A 58 -7.66 -1.12 -3.41
N LEU A 59 -6.70 -1.93 -2.95
CA LEU A 59 -6.06 -2.95 -3.80
C LEU A 59 -7.09 -3.95 -4.35
N SER A 60 -8.01 -4.43 -3.51
CA SER A 60 -9.06 -5.36 -3.96
C SER A 60 -9.96 -4.74 -5.03
N ALA A 61 -10.32 -3.45 -4.88
CA ALA A 61 -11.11 -2.74 -5.87
C ALA A 61 -10.36 -2.60 -7.21
N ILE A 62 -9.05 -2.37 -7.19
CA ILE A 62 -8.23 -2.31 -8.42
C ILE A 62 -8.12 -3.69 -9.11
N LEU A 63 -7.97 -4.76 -8.34
CA LEU A 63 -7.73 -6.10 -8.91
C LEU A 63 -9.01 -6.81 -9.38
N PHE A 64 -10.15 -6.48 -8.80
CA PHE A 64 -11.40 -7.25 -8.96
C PHE A 64 -12.66 -6.39 -9.15
N GLY A 65 -12.57 -5.06 -9.03
CA GLY A 65 -13.64 -4.13 -9.41
C GLY A 65 -13.63 -3.86 -10.90
#